data_AF-A0A950QX54-F1
#
_entry.id   AF-A0A950QX54-F1
#
_cell.length_a   1.000
_cell.length_b   1.000
_cell.length_c   1.000
_cell.angle_alpha   90.00
_cell.angle_beta   90.00
_cell.angle_gamma   90.00
#
_symmetry.space_group_name_H-M   'P 1'
#
loop_
_entity.id
_entity.type
_entity.pdbx_description
1 polymer ?
#
loop_
_entity_poly.entity_id
_entity_poly.type
_entity_poly.pdbx_seq_one_letter_code
_entity_poly.pdbx_strand_id
1 'polypeptide(L)'
;MTAELALRPAAPLPIESSEPTLQRFVPHEPAARKRFAEFFTVHIRNKNTRAAYMNAARSFAEWCAGQGIAELRDVEPIHVAAYVEQLAETTSKPTAKQHLAALRMLFDWLV
;
A
#
# COMPACT_ATOMS: atom_id res chain seq x y z
N MET A 1 -20.64 -19.96 -9.64
CA MET A 1 -19.35 -20.28 -10.27
C MET A 1 -18.39 -19.15 -9.96
N THR A 2 -18.03 -19.05 -8.68
CA THR A 2 -17.15 -18.03 -8.11
C THR A 2 -15.74 -18.53 -8.26
N ALA A 3 -14.94 -17.88 -9.12
CA ALA A 3 -13.50 -18.08 -9.14
C ALA A 3 -12.96 -17.51 -7.83
N GLU A 4 -12.66 -18.40 -6.89
CA GLU A 4 -11.86 -18.11 -5.72
C GLU A 4 -10.46 -17.75 -6.23
N LEU A 5 -10.25 -16.45 -6.47
CA LEU A 5 -8.91 -15.91 -6.66
C LEU A 5 -8.24 -15.91 -5.28
N ALA A 6 -7.95 -17.10 -4.78
CA ALA A 6 -7.07 -17.27 -3.64
C ALA A 6 -5.69 -16.78 -4.10
N LEU A 7 -5.41 -15.50 -3.82
CA LEU A 7 -4.04 -15.03 -3.67
C LEU A 7 -3.42 -15.98 -2.66
N ARG A 8 -2.63 -16.95 -3.15
CA ARG A 8 -1.98 -17.95 -2.31
C ARG A 8 -1.18 -17.15 -1.28
N PRO A 9 -1.23 -17.47 0.02
CA PRO A 9 -0.29 -16.89 0.95
C PRO A 9 1.09 -17.34 0.45
N ALA A 10 1.84 -16.40 -0.15
CA ALA A 10 3.23 -16.64 -0.47
C ALA A 10 3.90 -16.98 0.87
N ALA A 11 4.56 -18.13 0.93
CA ALA A 11 5.41 -18.45 2.07
C ALA A 11 6.32 -17.24 2.33
N PRO A 12 6.48 -16.81 3.60
CA PRO A 12 7.29 -15.63 3.89
C PRO A 12 8.67 -15.87 3.28
N LEU A 13 9.03 -15.02 2.32
CA LEU A 13 10.37 -15.03 1.75
C LEU A 13 11.36 -14.89 2.92
N PRO A 14 12.55 -15.53 2.84
CA PRO A 14 13.60 -15.29 3.81
C PRO A 14 13.88 -13.79 3.84
N ILE A 15 13.47 -13.13 4.93
CA ILE A 15 13.77 -11.73 5.24
C ILE A 15 15.24 -11.64 5.65
N GLU A 16 16.13 -11.93 4.71
CA GLU A 16 17.53 -11.51 4.83
C GLU A 16 17.60 -10.03 4.45
N SER A 17 18.16 -9.23 5.35
CA SER A 17 18.45 -7.78 5.28
C SER A 17 17.27 -6.82 5.49
N SER A 18 16.97 -6.57 6.78
CA SER A 18 16.82 -5.29 7.52
C SER A 18 16.49 -3.94 6.84
N GLU A 19 16.03 -3.88 5.58
CA GLU A 19 15.50 -2.62 5.04
C GLU A 19 14.04 -2.42 5.48
N PRO A 20 13.66 -1.22 5.95
CA PRO A 20 12.27 -0.96 6.29
C PRO A 20 11.40 -1.14 5.04
N THR A 21 10.39 -1.99 5.10
CA THR A 21 9.58 -2.45 3.94
C THR A 21 9.09 -1.32 3.03
N LEU A 22 8.78 -0.15 3.61
CA LEU A 22 8.38 1.03 2.87
C LEU A 22 9.48 1.56 1.92
N GLN A 23 10.76 1.43 2.26
CA GLN A 23 11.88 1.89 1.43
C GLN A 23 11.98 1.14 0.11
N ARG A 24 11.71 -0.17 0.12
CA ARG A 24 11.64 -0.97 -1.12
C ARG A 24 10.38 -0.67 -1.93
N PHE A 25 9.30 -0.34 -1.24
CA PHE A 25 8.02 0.00 -1.86
C PHE A 25 8.02 1.41 -2.46
N VAL A 26 8.86 2.33 -1.99
CA VAL A 26 9.04 3.65 -2.61
C VAL A 26 9.70 3.48 -3.99
N PRO A 27 9.19 4.13 -5.05
CA PRO A 27 9.79 4.01 -6.38
C PRO A 27 11.28 4.35 -6.40
N HIS A 28 12.08 3.57 -7.12
CA HIS A 28 13.51 3.84 -7.29
C HIS A 28 13.78 4.94 -8.33
N GLU A 29 12.89 5.09 -9.32
CA GLU A 29 13.02 6.12 -10.36
C GLU A 29 12.85 7.52 -9.73
N PRO A 30 13.79 8.46 -9.95
CA PRO A 30 13.78 9.76 -9.28
C PRO A 30 12.50 10.58 -9.46
N ALA A 31 11.89 10.61 -10.65
CA ALA A 31 10.67 11.37 -10.89
C ALA A 31 9.47 10.74 -10.18
N ALA A 32 9.29 9.42 -10.26
CA ALA A 32 8.25 8.67 -9.55
C ALA A 32 8.39 8.80 -8.04
N ARG A 33 9.62 8.71 -7.51
CA ARG A 33 9.91 8.95 -6.08
C ARG A 33 9.53 10.35 -5.64
N LYS A 34 9.84 11.35 -6.47
CA LYS A 34 9.45 12.74 -6.23
C LYS A 34 7.92 12.87 -6.21
N ARG A 35 7.20 12.32 -7.20
CA ARG A 35 5.72 12.35 -7.23
C ARG A 35 5.10 11.65 -6.02
N PHE A 36 5.66 10.51 -5.61
CA PHE A 36 5.26 9.81 -4.39
C PHE A 36 5.41 10.72 -3.15
N ALA A 37 6.54 11.40 -3.00
CA ALA A 37 6.75 12.34 -1.89
C ALA A 37 5.82 13.58 -1.98
N GLU A 38 5.58 14.09 -3.18
CA GLU A 38 4.70 15.24 -3.44
C GLU A 38 3.23 14.92 -3.14
N PHE A 39 2.79 13.68 -3.34
CA PHE A 39 1.46 13.27 -2.90
C PHE A 39 1.23 13.59 -1.42
N PHE A 40 2.17 13.20 -0.56
CA PHE A 40 2.01 13.46 0.87
C PHE A 40 2.26 14.92 1.22
N THR A 41 3.28 15.56 0.62
CA THR A 41 3.74 16.89 1.07
C THR A 41 3.06 18.08 0.39
N VAL A 42 2.65 17.94 -0.87
CA VAL A 42 2.06 19.00 -1.71
C VAL A 42 0.55 18.83 -1.82
N HIS A 43 0.08 17.60 -2.09
CA HIS A 43 -1.35 17.35 -2.34
C HIS A 43 -2.16 17.37 -1.03
N ILE A 44 -1.62 16.81 0.06
CA ILE A 44 -2.34 16.71 1.34
C ILE A 44 -1.91 17.79 2.34
N ARG A 45 -2.67 18.89 2.39
CA ARG A 45 -2.42 20.01 3.31
C ARG A 45 -2.71 19.69 4.79
N ASN A 46 -3.75 18.89 5.06
CA ASN A 46 -4.13 18.55 6.43
C ASN A 46 -3.14 17.56 7.04
N LYS A 47 -2.46 17.95 8.13
CA LYS A 47 -1.45 17.13 8.83
C LYS A 47 -2.01 15.78 9.29
N ASN A 48 -3.24 15.74 9.79
CA ASN A 48 -3.86 14.52 10.29
C ASN A 48 -4.16 13.56 9.13
N THR A 49 -4.74 14.07 8.04
CA THR A 49 -4.99 13.27 6.83
C THR A 49 -3.68 12.75 6.24
N ARG A 50 -2.63 13.59 6.21
CA ARG A 50 -1.30 13.19 5.73
C ARG A 50 -0.70 12.06 6.56
N ALA A 51 -0.77 12.15 7.88
CA ALA A 51 -0.29 11.10 8.78
C ALA A 51 -1.08 9.79 8.60
N ALA A 52 -2.41 9.88 8.49
CA ALA A 52 -3.26 8.72 8.25
C ALA A 52 -2.96 8.04 6.91
N TYR A 53 -2.77 8.81 5.84
CA TYR A 53 -2.48 8.27 4.51
C TYR A 53 -1.07 7.66 4.44
N MET A 54 -0.09 8.28 5.11
CA MET A 54 1.25 7.70 5.24
C MET A 54 1.21 6.37 6.00
N ASN A 55 0.40 6.29 7.05
CA ASN A 55 0.19 5.04 7.78
C ASN A 55 -0.46 3.97 6.89
N ALA A 56 -1.49 4.33 6.13
CA ALA A 56 -2.13 3.42 5.18
C ALA A 56 -1.14 2.89 4.13
N ALA A 57 -0.32 3.76 3.54
CA ALA A 57 0.71 3.36 2.57
C ALA A 57 1.77 2.44 3.19
N ARG A 58 2.21 2.71 4.43
CA ARG A 58 3.15 1.84 5.16
C ARG A 58 2.56 0.46 5.43
N SER A 59 1.36 0.40 6.02
CA SER A 59 0.71 -0.88 6.32
C SER A 59 0.41 -1.69 5.05
N PHE A 60 0.08 -1.02 3.95
CA PHE A 60 -0.11 -1.68 2.67
C PHE A 60 1.22 -2.21 2.10
N ALA A 61 2.31 -1.46 2.19
CA ALA A 61 3.64 -1.92 1.78
C ALA A 61 4.10 -3.14 2.59
N GLU A 62 3.86 -3.13 3.90
CA GLU A 62 4.12 -4.28 4.79
C GLU A 62 3.31 -5.52 4.39
N TRP A 63 2.02 -5.32 4.10
CA TRP A 63 1.17 -6.39 3.60
C TRP A 63 1.65 -6.93 2.24
N CYS A 64 2.01 -6.05 1.30
CA CYS A 64 2.54 -6.41 -0.01
C CYS A 64 3.80 -7.28 0.09
N ALA A 65 4.74 -6.91 0.97
CA ALA A 65 5.93 -7.71 1.20
C ALA A 65 5.61 -9.11 1.73
N GLY A 66 4.59 -9.25 2.59
CA GLY A 66 4.07 -10.55 3.02
C GLY A 66 3.47 -11.39 1.90
N GLN A 67 3.00 -10.76 0.82
CA GLN A 67 2.52 -11.43 -0.40
C GLN A 67 3.63 -11.64 -1.46
N GLY A 68 4.87 -11.26 -1.17
CA GLY A 68 5.98 -11.31 -2.14
C GLY A 68 5.97 -10.18 -3.18
N ILE A 69 5.14 -9.15 -2.98
CA ILE A 69 5.07 -7.96 -3.83
C ILE A 69 6.06 -6.93 -3.28
N ALA A 70 7.20 -6.83 -3.94
CA ALA A 70 8.32 -6.02 -3.46
C ALA A 70 8.22 -4.54 -3.89
N GLU A 71 7.71 -4.26 -5.09
CA GLU A 71 7.77 -2.95 -5.69
C GLU A 71 6.39 -2.38 -6.01
N LEU A 72 6.26 -1.04 -5.95
CA LEU A 72 5.00 -0.34 -6.23
C LEU A 72 4.47 -0.60 -7.65
N ARG A 73 5.36 -0.81 -8.61
CA ARG A 73 5.00 -1.08 -10.02
C ARG A 73 4.37 -2.46 -10.23
N ASP A 74 4.57 -3.38 -9.28
CA ASP A 74 3.99 -4.72 -9.32
C ASP A 74 2.60 -4.75 -8.63
N VAL A 75 2.14 -3.61 -8.13
CA VAL A 75 0.84 -3.50 -7.48
C VAL A 75 -0.27 -3.38 -8.53
N GLU A 76 -1.19 -4.33 -8.49
CA GLU A 76 -2.43 -4.31 -9.26
C GLU A 76 -3.62 -3.90 -8.38
N PRO A 77 -4.74 -3.43 -8.95
CA PRO A 77 -5.96 -3.09 -8.21
C PRO A 77 -6.49 -4.23 -7.32
N ILE A 78 -6.23 -5.48 -7.71
CA ILE A 78 -6.64 -6.66 -6.94
C ILE A 78 -5.92 -6.78 -5.60
N HIS A 79 -4.66 -6.34 -5.51
CA HIS A 79 -3.89 -6.31 -4.27
C HIS A 79 -4.49 -5.31 -3.28
N VAL A 80 -4.95 -4.15 -3.77
CA VAL A 80 -5.62 -3.14 -2.94
C VAL A 80 -6.95 -3.69 -2.40
N ALA A 81 -7.73 -4.37 -3.23
CA ALA A 81 -9.00 -4.99 -2.81
C ALA A 81 -8.77 -6.05 -1.72
N ALA A 82 -7.85 -7.00 -1.96
CA ALA A 82 -7.54 -8.07 -1.00
C ALA A 82 -7.01 -7.52 0.33
N TYR A 83 -6.14 -6.50 0.29
CA TYR A 83 -5.66 -5.84 1.50
C TYR A 83 -6.80 -5.20 2.32
N VAL A 84 -7.71 -4.47 1.67
CA VAL A 84 -8.81 -3.78 2.36
C VAL A 84 -9.82 -4.78 2.94
N GLU A 85 -10.06 -5.89 2.25
CA GLU A 85 -10.89 -6.99 2.76
C GLU A 85 -10.28 -7.59 4.04
N GLN A 86 -9.01 -8.00 4.01
CA GLN A 86 -8.33 -8.54 5.21
C GLN A 86 -8.23 -7.52 6.34
N LEU A 87 -7.96 -6.25 6.02
CA LEU A 87 -7.90 -5.19 7.02
C LEU A 87 -9.25 -5.04 7.72
N ALA A 88 -10.37 -5.09 6.98
CA ALA A 88 -11.72 -4.94 7.51
C ALA A 88 -12.13 -6.05 8.50
N GLU A 89 -11.45 -7.20 8.51
CA GLU A 89 -11.66 -8.28 9.47
C GLU A 89 -11.12 -7.93 10.87
N THR A 90 -10.10 -7.10 10.94
CA THR A 90 -9.35 -6.81 12.18
C THR A 90 -9.47 -5.35 12.64
N THR A 91 -10.10 -4.48 11.84
CA THR A 91 -10.25 -3.06 12.15
C THR A 91 -11.69 -2.56 12.02
N SER A 92 -11.91 -1.31 12.43
CA SER A 92 -13.21 -0.66 12.29
C SER A 92 -13.54 -0.36 10.82
N LYS A 93 -14.83 -0.42 10.44
CA LYS A 93 -15.28 -0.05 9.08
C LYS A 93 -14.77 1.33 8.63
N PRO A 94 -14.74 2.38 9.48
CA PRO A 94 -14.12 3.66 9.12
C PRO A 94 -12.63 3.56 8.76
N THR A 95 -11.85 2.78 9.51
CA THR A 95 -10.41 2.62 9.26
C THR A 95 -10.15 1.95 7.92
N ALA A 96 -10.84 0.84 7.62
CA ALA A 96 -10.70 0.15 6.33
C ALA A 96 -11.08 1.06 5.15
N LYS A 97 -12.16 1.85 5.29
CA LYS A 97 -12.55 2.85 4.28
C LYS A 97 -11.50 3.96 4.10
N GLN A 98 -10.87 4.41 5.18
CA GLN A 98 -9.81 5.42 5.12
C GLN A 98 -8.60 4.90 4.36
N HIS A 99 -8.19 3.64 4.62
CA HIS A 99 -7.10 3.01 3.88
C HIS A 99 -7.41 2.87 2.39
N LEU A 100 -8.63 2.43 2.05
CA LEU A 100 -9.07 2.35 0.64
C LEU A 100 -9.01 3.72 -0.05
N ALA A 101 -9.50 4.78 0.61
CA ALA A 101 -9.45 6.13 0.06
C ALA A 101 -8.00 6.61 -0.13
N ALA A 102 -7.13 6.36 0.84
CA ALA A 102 -5.73 6.72 0.78
C ALA A 102 -5.01 6.05 -0.40
N LEU A 103 -5.19 4.74 -0.56
CA LEU A 103 -4.54 3.97 -1.61
C LEU A 103 -5.07 4.35 -3.00
N ARG A 104 -6.38 4.54 -3.15
CA ARG A 104 -6.95 5.03 -4.42
C ARG A 104 -6.35 6.35 -4.84
N MET A 105 -6.36 7.34 -3.95
CA MET A 105 -5.79 8.66 -4.25
C MET A 105 -4.29 8.61 -4.55
N LEU A 106 -3.55 7.75 -3.84
CA LEU A 106 -2.12 7.57 -4.09
C LEU A 106 -1.88 7.00 -5.49
N PHE A 107 -2.57 5.91 -5.86
CA PHE A 107 -2.37 5.30 -7.18
C PHE A 107 -2.88 6.19 -8.31
N ASP A 108 -4.04 6.86 -8.15
CA ASP A 108 -4.55 7.83 -9.13
C ASP A 108 -3.56 9.00 -9.37
N TRP A 109 -2.78 9.39 -8.36
CA TRP A 109 -1.76 10.44 -8.46
C TRP A 109 -0.48 9.99 -9.17
N LEU A 110 -0.17 8.70 -9.15
CA LEU A 110 1.08 8.14 -9.66
C LEU A 110 1.00 7.67 -11.12
N VAL A 111 -0.19 7.62 -11.70
CA VAL A 111 -0.43 7.35 -13.13
C VAL A 111 0.05 8.50 -14.01
#